data_AF-A0A5C9EVW9-F1
#
_entry.id   AF-A0A5C9EVW9-F1
#
_cell.length_a   1.000
_cell.length_b   1.000
_cell.length_c   1.000
_cell.angle_alpha   90.00
_cell.angle_beta   90.00
_cell.angle_gamma   90.00
#
_symmetry.space_group_name_H-M   'P 1'
#
loop_
_entity.id
_entity.type
_entity.pdbx_description
1 polymer ?
#
loop_
_entity_poly.entity_id
_entity_poly.type
_entity_poly.pdbx_seq_one_letter_code
_entity_poly.pdbx_strand_id
1 'polypeptide(L)'
;MNKKEVLIWFEHSFLLMMVLNFSIFFWDFFSGSDTLGFGVLEPYRGMPMFYVYVISFFTSLIVVLGIFRSDQFGMGFLIWTPYAIIGFFVEAYFELILNPVLINVWAVVGYCAFGLITGASADLSYKYLKERTDLKEGVISGLTGVIMSLVYYITIIIAIGFFYKTGWGAGSFTDPGSFLGVAYFCLPWMIINAYFGGYTAQSISTSKNKNIE
;
A
#
# COMPACT_ATOMS: atom_id res chain seq x y z
N MET A 1 -15.98 -8.91 -16.95
CA MET A 1 -15.86 -9.68 -15.71
C MET A 1 -17.07 -10.57 -15.51
N ASN A 2 -16.87 -11.81 -15.08
CA ASN A 2 -17.95 -12.70 -14.66
C ASN A 2 -18.36 -12.45 -13.19
N LYS A 3 -19.45 -13.09 -12.72
CA LYS A 3 -19.97 -12.89 -11.36
C LYS A 3 -18.94 -13.23 -10.26
N LYS A 4 -18.09 -14.22 -10.47
CA LYS A 4 -17.04 -14.63 -9.52
C LYS A 4 -15.97 -13.55 -9.40
N GLU A 5 -15.51 -13.00 -10.52
CA GLU A 5 -14.53 -11.92 -10.55
C GLU A 5 -15.04 -10.64 -9.89
N VAL A 6 -16.32 -10.29 -10.09
CA VAL A 6 -16.94 -9.14 -9.42
C VAL A 6 -16.95 -9.33 -7.90
N LEU A 7 -17.25 -10.54 -7.42
CA LEU A 7 -17.22 -10.84 -5.99
C LEU A 7 -15.80 -10.75 -5.42
N ILE A 8 -14.81 -11.32 -6.12
CA ILE A 8 -13.40 -11.24 -5.70
C ILE A 8 -12.97 -9.78 -5.65
N TRP A 9 -13.24 -8.99 -6.69
CA TRP A 9 -12.92 -7.57 -6.71
C TRP A 9 -13.56 -6.84 -5.52
N PHE A 10 -14.86 -7.01 -5.30
CA PHE A 10 -15.57 -6.34 -4.22
C PHE A 10 -15.01 -6.70 -2.83
N GLU A 11 -14.81 -7.99 -2.55
CA GLU A 11 -14.25 -8.46 -1.29
C GLU A 11 -12.86 -7.85 -1.01
N HIS A 12 -11.96 -7.93 -1.98
CA HIS A 12 -10.57 -7.51 -1.77
C HIS A 12 -10.44 -5.98 -1.82
N SER A 13 -11.23 -5.27 -2.62
CA SER A 13 -11.33 -3.81 -2.53
C SER A 13 -11.83 -3.36 -1.17
N PHE A 14 -12.89 -3.99 -0.66
CA PHE A 14 -13.44 -3.64 0.65
C PHE A 14 -12.41 -3.88 1.76
N LEU A 15 -11.75 -5.04 1.76
CA LEU A 15 -10.68 -5.35 2.70
C LEU A 15 -9.50 -4.39 2.59
N LEU A 16 -9.09 -4.03 1.36
CA LEU A 16 -8.01 -3.07 1.15
C LEU A 16 -8.38 -1.70 1.71
N MET A 17 -9.59 -1.21 1.42
CA MET A 17 -10.06 0.06 1.96
C MET A 17 -10.14 0.02 3.49
N MET A 18 -10.63 -1.07 4.08
CA MET A 18 -10.62 -1.24 5.53
C MET A 18 -9.19 -1.16 6.06
N VAL A 19 -8.26 -1.91 5.49
CA VAL A 19 -6.86 -1.90 5.92
C VAL A 19 -6.27 -0.51 5.83
N LEU A 20 -6.39 0.17 4.69
CA LEU A 20 -5.78 1.50 4.47
C LEU A 20 -6.44 2.62 5.28
N ASN A 21 -7.75 2.54 5.57
CA ASN A 21 -8.44 3.56 6.38
C ASN A 21 -8.31 3.28 7.88
N PHE A 22 -8.44 2.02 8.31
CA PHE A 22 -8.26 1.65 9.72
C PHE A 22 -6.79 1.74 10.15
N SER A 23 -5.83 1.48 9.26
CA SER A 23 -4.41 1.60 9.60
C SER A 23 -4.06 3.01 10.08
N ILE A 24 -4.68 4.05 9.52
CA ILE A 24 -4.45 5.45 9.91
C ILE A 24 -4.88 5.66 11.38
N PHE A 25 -5.91 4.97 11.86
CA PHE A 25 -6.38 5.09 13.25
C PHE A 25 -5.65 4.19 14.25
N PHE A 26 -5.09 3.06 13.81
CA PHE A 26 -4.55 2.03 14.70
C PHE A 26 -3.04 1.84 14.61
N TRP A 27 -2.44 2.08 13.44
CA TRP A 27 -1.03 1.78 13.14
C TRP A 27 -0.18 3.01 12.90
N ASP A 28 -0.79 4.20 12.79
CA ASP A 28 -0.10 5.50 12.82
C ASP A 28 0.46 5.83 14.22
N PHE A 29 0.07 5.06 15.23
CA PHE A 29 0.62 5.16 16.58
C PHE A 29 1.74 4.12 16.74
N PHE A 30 2.88 4.58 17.29
CA PHE A 30 4.11 3.84 17.66
C PHE A 30 5.27 3.90 16.64
N SER A 31 6.06 4.97 16.66
CA SER A 31 7.20 5.09 17.59
C SER A 31 8.08 6.31 17.29
N GLY A 32 8.11 7.27 18.23
CA GLY A 32 9.04 8.40 18.25
C GLY A 32 8.60 9.48 19.25
N SER A 33 9.30 9.56 20.38
CA SER A 33 9.22 10.44 21.57
C SER A 33 7.91 10.76 22.31
N ASP A 34 6.75 10.98 21.70
CA ASP A 34 5.60 11.54 22.43
C ASP A 34 4.29 10.78 22.16
N THR A 35 3.87 9.93 23.10
CA THR A 35 2.52 9.35 23.11
C THR A 35 1.52 10.42 23.55
N LEU A 36 0.84 11.05 22.59
CA LEU A 36 -0.41 11.77 22.87
C LEU A 36 -1.59 10.80 22.86
N GLY A 37 -2.56 11.03 23.74
CA GLY A 37 -3.74 10.17 23.90
C GLY A 37 -4.64 10.15 22.66
N PHE A 38 -5.46 9.10 22.57
CA PHE A 38 -6.48 8.92 21.53
C PHE A 38 -7.32 10.21 21.34
N GLY A 39 -7.39 10.73 20.11
CA GLY A 39 -8.23 11.88 19.75
C GLY A 39 -7.54 13.26 19.76
N VAL A 40 -6.20 13.33 19.84
CA VAL A 40 -5.44 14.59 19.73
C VAL A 40 -4.73 14.68 18.38
N LEU A 41 -5.03 15.72 17.61
CA LEU A 41 -4.31 16.12 16.39
C LEU A 41 -3.36 17.27 16.76
N GLU A 42 -2.04 17.02 16.71
CA GLU A 42 -0.92 18.00 16.79
C GLU A 42 -0.25 18.28 18.16
N PRO A 43 1.07 18.58 18.19
CA PRO A 43 2.04 18.54 17.09
C PRO A 43 2.85 17.24 17.07
N TYR A 44 2.91 16.60 15.91
CA TYR A 44 3.64 15.34 15.71
C TYR A 44 5.16 15.55 15.79
N ARG A 45 5.83 14.88 16.73
CA ARG A 45 7.30 14.81 16.83
C ARG A 45 7.75 13.35 16.93
N GLY A 46 7.79 12.70 15.78
CA GLY A 46 8.20 11.30 15.65
C GLY A 46 7.46 10.63 14.50
N MET A 47 8.18 9.92 13.63
CA MET A 47 7.58 9.29 12.45
C MET A 47 6.96 7.93 12.79
N PRO A 48 5.83 7.56 12.17
CA PRO A 48 5.14 6.29 12.39
C PRO A 48 5.95 5.12 11.80
N MET A 49 6.89 4.58 12.60
CA MET A 49 7.76 3.49 12.14
C MET A 49 7.01 2.17 11.98
N PHE A 50 5.96 1.89 12.78
CA PHE A 50 5.20 0.61 12.75
C PHE A 50 4.26 0.48 11.54
N TYR A 51 3.75 1.60 11.05
CA TYR A 51 2.70 1.69 10.04
C TYR A 51 3.10 1.02 8.72
N VAL A 52 4.27 1.37 8.18
CA VAL A 52 4.65 1.07 6.78
C VAL A 52 4.98 -0.42 6.56
N TYR A 53 5.53 -1.15 7.54
CA TYR A 53 5.86 -2.57 7.35
C TYR A 53 4.74 -3.53 7.72
N VAL A 54 3.87 -3.21 8.69
CA VAL A 54 2.72 -4.08 9.01
C VAL A 54 1.68 -3.99 7.89
N ILE A 55 1.45 -2.79 7.37
CA ILE A 55 0.50 -2.59 6.28
C ILE A 55 0.97 -3.28 4.98
N SER A 56 2.28 -3.42 4.76
CA SER A 56 2.80 -4.10 3.56
C SER A 56 2.48 -5.59 3.54
N PHE A 57 2.44 -6.25 4.71
CA PHE A 57 1.95 -7.63 4.82
C PHE A 57 0.48 -7.72 4.37
N PHE A 58 -0.40 -6.91 4.96
CA PHE A 58 -1.84 -7.00 4.70
C PHE A 58 -2.21 -6.57 3.29
N THR A 59 -1.65 -5.47 2.78
CA THR A 59 -1.89 -5.03 1.41
C THR A 59 -1.39 -6.06 0.40
N SER A 60 -0.18 -6.62 0.59
CA SER A 60 0.33 -7.70 -0.26
C SER A 60 -0.56 -8.92 -0.20
N LEU A 61 -0.97 -9.36 0.99
CA LEU A 61 -1.89 -10.48 1.17
C LEU A 61 -3.20 -10.27 0.40
N ILE A 62 -3.86 -9.13 0.61
CA ILE A 62 -5.18 -8.85 0.01
C ILE A 62 -5.07 -8.75 -1.51
N VAL A 63 -4.15 -7.94 -2.02
CA VAL A 63 -4.07 -7.67 -3.46
C VAL A 63 -3.60 -8.92 -4.21
N VAL A 64 -2.55 -9.58 -3.73
CA VAL A 64 -2.02 -10.79 -4.38
C VAL A 64 -3.04 -11.93 -4.31
N LEU A 65 -3.78 -12.07 -3.20
CA LEU A 65 -4.85 -13.08 -3.11
C LEU A 65 -5.97 -12.83 -4.13
N GLY A 66 -6.36 -11.57 -4.32
CA GLY A 66 -7.36 -11.20 -5.32
C GLY A 66 -6.89 -11.53 -6.74
N ILE A 67 -5.64 -11.21 -7.06
CA ILE A 67 -5.01 -11.57 -8.35
C ILE A 67 -4.99 -13.09 -8.52
N PHE A 68 -4.49 -13.85 -7.53
CA PHE A 68 -4.43 -15.31 -7.62
C PHE A 68 -5.79 -15.98 -7.77
N ARG A 69 -6.81 -15.51 -7.04
CA ARG A 69 -8.15 -16.11 -7.07
C ARG A 69 -8.90 -15.85 -8.38
N SER A 70 -8.59 -14.72 -9.03
CA SER A 70 -9.19 -14.35 -10.31
C SER A 70 -8.40 -14.89 -11.50
N ASP A 71 -7.08 -14.99 -11.38
CA ASP A 71 -6.14 -15.24 -12.46
C ASP A 71 -6.34 -14.31 -13.67
N GLN A 72 -6.83 -13.09 -13.43
CA GLN A 72 -7.09 -12.08 -14.45
C GLN A 72 -6.10 -10.93 -14.32
N PHE A 73 -5.51 -10.53 -15.45
CA PHE A 73 -4.71 -9.31 -15.51
C PHE A 73 -5.60 -8.07 -15.30
N GLY A 74 -5.16 -7.16 -14.43
CA GLY A 74 -5.88 -5.92 -14.10
C GLY A 74 -6.70 -6.02 -12.81
N MET A 75 -6.73 -7.18 -12.15
CA MET A 75 -7.41 -7.34 -10.86
C MET A 75 -6.74 -6.49 -9.78
N GLY A 76 -5.41 -6.41 -9.76
CA GLY A 76 -4.67 -5.53 -8.85
C GLY A 76 -5.07 -4.07 -9.02
N PHE A 77 -5.06 -3.57 -10.25
CA PHE A 77 -5.53 -2.22 -10.59
C PHE A 77 -6.97 -1.96 -10.13
N LEU A 78 -7.88 -2.91 -10.40
CA LEU A 78 -9.29 -2.79 -10.01
C LEU A 78 -9.47 -2.78 -8.49
N ILE A 79 -8.70 -3.59 -7.75
CA ILE A 79 -8.76 -3.64 -6.29
C ILE A 79 -8.45 -2.27 -5.67
N TRP A 80 -7.48 -1.55 -6.24
CA TRP A 80 -7.06 -0.21 -5.79
C TRP A 80 -7.99 0.93 -6.24
N THR A 81 -8.86 0.69 -7.23
CA THR A 81 -9.69 1.75 -7.82
C THR A 81 -10.62 2.44 -6.81
N PRO A 82 -11.34 1.73 -5.91
CA PRO A 82 -12.17 2.38 -4.91
C PRO A 82 -11.38 3.28 -3.95
N TYR A 83 -10.18 2.86 -3.55
CA TYR A 83 -9.28 3.68 -2.74
C TYR A 83 -8.86 4.96 -3.49
N ALA A 84 -8.52 4.87 -4.77
CA ALA A 84 -8.16 6.05 -5.57
C ALA A 84 -9.33 7.04 -5.73
N ILE A 85 -10.56 6.54 -5.93
CA ILE A 85 -11.75 7.40 -6.08
C ILE A 85 -12.09 8.09 -4.76
N ILE A 86 -12.17 7.34 -3.65
CA ILE A 86 -12.53 7.91 -2.35
C ILE A 86 -11.40 8.79 -1.83
N GLY A 87 -10.15 8.35 -1.98
CA GLY A 87 -8.96 9.08 -1.62
C GLY A 87 -8.92 10.46 -2.27
N PHE A 88 -9.38 10.62 -3.51
CA PHE A 88 -9.46 11.93 -4.16
C PHE A 88 -10.23 12.96 -3.31
N PHE A 89 -11.41 12.58 -2.83
CA PHE A 89 -12.25 13.49 -2.05
C PHE A 89 -11.69 13.73 -0.65
N VAL A 90 -11.15 12.68 -0.03
CA VAL A 90 -10.56 12.76 1.31
C VAL A 90 -9.31 13.65 1.29
N GLU A 91 -8.36 13.39 0.41
CA GLU A 91 -7.10 14.15 0.30
C GLU A 91 -7.36 15.60 -0.14
N ALA A 92 -8.28 15.84 -1.08
CA ALA A 92 -8.67 17.20 -1.44
C ALA A 92 -9.27 17.97 -0.25
N TYR A 93 -10.12 17.33 0.55
CA TYR A 93 -10.72 18.00 1.70
C TYR A 93 -9.69 18.25 2.81
N PHE A 94 -8.91 17.25 3.20
CA PHE A 94 -7.98 17.35 4.31
C PHE A 94 -6.71 18.13 3.96
N GLU A 95 -6.06 17.83 2.85
CA GLU A 95 -4.70 18.34 2.57
C GLU A 95 -4.65 19.52 1.59
N LEU A 96 -5.76 19.84 0.93
CA LEU A 96 -5.87 21.02 0.06
C LEU A 96 -6.76 22.11 0.67
N ILE A 97 -7.88 21.75 1.30
CA ILE A 97 -8.84 22.72 1.86
C ILE A 97 -8.59 22.97 3.36
N LEU A 98 -8.61 21.93 4.20
CA LEU A 98 -8.55 22.07 5.65
C LEU A 98 -7.15 22.45 6.14
N ASN A 99 -6.14 21.65 5.74
CA ASN A 99 -4.72 21.86 6.03
C ASN A 99 -3.98 21.98 4.70
N PRO A 100 -3.77 23.19 4.15
CA PRO A 100 -3.32 23.39 2.77
C PRO A 100 -1.82 23.10 2.61
N VAL A 101 -1.44 21.83 2.76
CA VAL A 101 -0.07 21.33 2.69
C VAL A 101 0.31 20.87 1.28
N LEU A 102 -0.66 20.49 0.45
CA LEU A 102 -0.45 20.18 -0.96
C LEU A 102 -0.27 21.44 -1.82
N ILE A 103 0.51 21.32 -2.90
CA ILE A 103 0.81 22.44 -3.80
C ILE A 103 -0.45 22.91 -4.55
N ASN A 104 -1.26 21.99 -5.08
CA ASN A 104 -2.51 22.28 -5.79
C ASN A 104 -3.34 20.99 -6.01
N VAL A 105 -4.49 21.09 -6.69
CA VAL A 105 -5.37 19.94 -6.98
C VAL A 105 -4.73 18.83 -7.83
N TRP A 106 -3.71 19.13 -8.65
CA TRP A 106 -3.01 18.11 -9.43
C TRP A 106 -2.17 17.18 -8.57
N ALA A 107 -1.72 17.65 -7.39
CA ALA A 107 -1.10 16.79 -6.39
C ALA A 107 -2.08 15.69 -5.90
N VAL A 108 -3.34 16.05 -5.69
CA VAL A 108 -4.41 15.10 -5.30
C VAL A 108 -4.62 14.07 -6.41
N VAL A 109 -4.72 14.53 -7.68
CA VAL A 109 -4.84 13.63 -8.85
C VAL A 109 -3.65 12.67 -8.91
N GLY A 110 -2.43 13.18 -8.70
CA GLY A 110 -1.22 12.37 -8.67
C GLY A 110 -1.24 11.30 -7.58
N TYR A 111 -1.66 11.67 -6.36
CA TYR A 111 -1.83 10.73 -5.24
C TYR A 111 -2.79 9.58 -5.57
N CYS A 112 -3.91 9.91 -6.22
CA CYS A 112 -4.90 8.92 -6.62
C CYS A 112 -4.34 7.98 -7.71
N ALA A 113 -3.59 8.54 -8.67
CA ALA A 113 -2.93 7.77 -9.71
C ALA A 113 -1.88 6.80 -9.14
N PHE A 114 -1.20 7.17 -8.05
CA PHE A 114 -0.22 6.30 -7.39
C PHE A 114 -0.83 5.00 -6.86
N GLY A 115 -2.03 5.05 -6.26
CA GLY A 115 -2.73 3.83 -5.85
C GLY A 115 -3.02 2.88 -7.03
N LEU A 116 -3.43 3.43 -8.18
CA LEU A 116 -3.66 2.65 -9.40
C LEU A 116 -2.36 2.06 -9.96
N ILE A 117 -1.27 2.83 -9.94
CA ILE A 117 0.07 2.37 -10.36
C ILE A 117 0.57 1.24 -9.45
N THR A 118 0.33 1.33 -8.14
CA THR A 118 0.62 0.25 -7.19
C THR A 118 -0.13 -1.03 -7.58
N GLY A 119 -1.45 -0.97 -7.78
CA GLY A 119 -2.23 -2.12 -8.23
C GLY A 119 -1.75 -2.71 -9.56
N ALA A 120 -1.49 -1.86 -10.56
CA ALA A 120 -0.97 -2.28 -11.86
C ALA A 120 0.40 -2.94 -11.78
N SER A 121 1.27 -2.50 -10.85
CA SER A 121 2.58 -3.13 -10.65
C SER A 121 2.47 -4.56 -10.11
N ALA A 122 1.44 -4.85 -9.30
CA ALA A 122 1.15 -6.21 -8.86
C ALA A 122 0.69 -7.09 -10.03
N ASP A 123 -0.22 -6.60 -10.88
CA ASP A 123 -0.67 -7.32 -12.07
C ASP A 123 0.49 -7.63 -13.04
N LEU A 124 1.33 -6.62 -13.32
CA LEU A 124 2.47 -6.75 -14.22
C LEU A 124 3.51 -7.72 -13.68
N SER A 125 3.87 -7.60 -12.40
CA SER A 125 4.87 -8.48 -11.78
C SER A 125 4.38 -9.91 -11.70
N TYR A 126 3.12 -10.13 -11.29
CA TYR A 126 2.54 -11.47 -11.26
C TYR A 126 2.56 -12.14 -12.64
N LYS A 127 2.04 -11.44 -13.66
CA LYS A 127 2.00 -11.97 -15.03
C LYS A 127 3.39 -12.24 -15.57
N TYR A 128 4.31 -11.30 -15.40
CA TYR A 128 5.68 -11.45 -15.87
C TYR A 128 6.40 -12.64 -15.19
N LEU A 129 6.33 -12.73 -13.86
CA LEU A 129 6.97 -13.81 -13.12
C LEU A 129 6.36 -15.17 -13.46
N LYS A 130 5.03 -15.26 -13.61
CA LYS A 130 4.34 -16.49 -14.00
C LYS A 130 4.67 -16.95 -15.43
N GLU A 131 4.78 -16.02 -16.39
CA GLU A 131 4.98 -16.36 -17.80
C GLU A 131 6.46 -16.48 -18.21
N ARG A 132 7.38 -15.85 -17.48
CA ARG A 132 8.78 -15.70 -17.90
C ARG A 132 9.79 -16.37 -16.97
N THR A 133 9.34 -17.04 -15.91
CA THR A 133 10.25 -17.72 -14.96
C THR A 133 9.71 -19.10 -14.58
N ASP A 134 10.63 -19.99 -14.18
CA ASP A 134 10.30 -21.33 -13.66
C ASP A 134 10.19 -21.35 -12.12
N LEU A 135 9.86 -20.20 -11.51
CA LEU A 135 9.76 -20.08 -10.06
C LEU A 135 8.51 -20.77 -9.54
N LYS A 136 8.60 -21.31 -8.32
CA LYS A 136 7.43 -21.87 -7.61
C LYS A 136 6.41 -20.78 -7.35
N GLU A 137 5.12 -21.11 -7.43
CA GLU A 137 4.02 -20.13 -7.25
C GLU A 137 4.14 -19.32 -5.94
N GLY A 138 4.53 -19.96 -4.83
CA GLY A 138 4.72 -19.24 -3.56
C GLY A 138 5.78 -18.15 -3.66
N VAL A 139 6.88 -18.41 -4.38
CA VAL A 139 7.94 -17.42 -4.63
C VAL A 139 7.45 -16.31 -5.56
N ILE A 140 6.74 -16.67 -6.64
CA ILE A 140 6.11 -15.69 -7.54
C ILE A 140 5.23 -14.73 -6.75
N SER A 141 4.35 -15.26 -5.90
CA SER A 141 3.41 -14.49 -5.07
C SER A 141 4.12 -13.56 -4.10
N GLY A 142 5.15 -14.07 -3.41
CA GLY A 142 5.97 -13.29 -2.50
C GLY A 142 6.67 -12.14 -3.22
N LEU A 143 7.27 -12.40 -4.38
CA LEU A 143 7.93 -11.38 -5.19
C LEU A 143 6.95 -10.35 -5.76
N THR A 144 5.75 -10.75 -6.17
CA THR A 144 4.67 -9.82 -6.56
C THR A 144 4.34 -8.86 -5.43
N GLY A 145 4.17 -9.37 -4.20
CA GLY A 145 3.92 -8.53 -3.02
C GLY A 145 5.05 -7.54 -2.75
N VAL A 146 6.31 -8.00 -2.85
CA VAL A 146 7.50 -7.15 -2.70
C VAL A 146 7.53 -6.04 -3.76
N ILE A 147 7.37 -6.37 -5.04
CA ILE A 147 7.41 -5.39 -6.13
C ILE A 147 6.29 -4.35 -5.95
N MET A 148 5.08 -4.79 -5.64
CA MET A 148 3.96 -3.89 -5.36
C MET A 148 4.27 -2.93 -4.20
N SER A 149 4.79 -3.45 -3.09
CA SER A 149 5.10 -2.65 -1.91
C SER A 149 6.25 -1.67 -2.17
N LEU A 150 7.26 -2.06 -2.95
CA LEU A 150 8.33 -1.15 -3.37
C LEU A 150 7.80 -0.02 -4.26
N VAL A 151 6.91 -0.32 -5.20
CA VAL A 151 6.28 0.70 -6.04
C VAL A 151 5.45 1.65 -5.18
N TYR A 152 4.62 1.13 -4.28
CA TYR A 152 3.84 1.94 -3.34
C TYR A 152 4.74 2.89 -2.53
N TYR A 153 5.81 2.35 -1.97
CA TYR A 153 6.78 3.11 -1.20
C TYR A 153 7.49 4.20 -2.01
N ILE A 154 7.94 3.89 -3.23
CA ILE A 154 8.55 4.87 -4.15
C ILE A 154 7.54 5.97 -4.49
N THR A 155 6.29 5.62 -4.75
CA THR A 155 5.26 6.61 -5.06
C THR A 155 4.97 7.53 -3.88
N ILE A 156 5.03 7.04 -2.64
CA ILE A 156 4.93 7.88 -1.43
C ILE A 156 6.12 8.85 -1.35
N ILE A 157 7.35 8.40 -1.60
CA ILE A 157 8.53 9.28 -1.64
C ILE A 157 8.34 10.39 -2.68
N ILE A 158 7.87 10.04 -3.87
CA ILE A 158 7.62 11.02 -4.95
C ILE A 158 6.54 12.02 -4.51
N ALA A 159 5.44 11.53 -3.92
CA ALA A 159 4.39 12.39 -3.40
C ALA A 159 4.94 13.39 -2.37
N ILE A 160 5.60 12.90 -1.31
CA ILE A 160 6.15 13.76 -0.26
C ILE A 160 7.13 14.79 -0.84
N GLY A 161 8.02 14.37 -1.75
CA GLY A 161 9.02 15.24 -2.34
C GLY A 161 8.44 16.32 -3.27
N PHE A 162 7.43 15.99 -4.06
CA PHE A 162 6.99 16.84 -5.19
C PHE A 162 5.57 17.39 -5.07
N PHE A 163 4.71 16.83 -4.21
CA PHE A 163 3.31 17.23 -4.10
C PHE A 163 3.03 18.14 -2.91
N TYR A 164 3.88 18.13 -1.88
CA TYR A 164 3.75 18.97 -0.70
C TYR A 164 4.56 20.27 -0.81
N LYS A 165 4.01 21.39 -0.32
CA LYS A 165 4.64 22.72 -0.39
C LYS A 165 6.00 22.80 0.27
N THR A 166 6.16 22.08 1.37
CA THR A 166 7.42 21.99 2.11
C THR A 166 8.27 20.81 1.69
N GLY A 167 7.86 20.01 0.70
CA GLY A 167 8.39 18.68 0.32
C GLY A 167 9.80 18.35 0.82
N TRP A 168 10.82 18.68 0.02
CA TRP A 168 12.23 18.40 0.35
C TRP A 168 12.80 19.20 1.54
N GLY A 169 12.08 20.22 2.03
CA GLY A 169 12.50 21.15 3.08
C GLY A 169 11.87 20.92 4.47
N ALA A 170 10.76 20.19 4.58
CA ALA A 170 10.13 19.84 5.85
C ALA A 170 10.89 18.67 6.51
N GLY A 171 11.91 18.99 7.29
CA GLY A 171 12.69 18.00 8.03
C GLY A 171 13.67 17.29 7.10
N SER A 172 14.84 17.90 6.93
CA SER A 172 15.88 17.51 5.99
C SER A 172 16.00 15.99 5.83
N PHE A 173 16.11 15.52 4.59
CA PHE A 173 16.46 14.16 4.17
C PHE A 173 17.79 13.64 4.81
N THR A 174 18.42 14.44 5.67
CA THR A 174 19.69 14.24 6.36
C THR A 174 19.56 14.08 7.88
N ASP A 175 18.38 14.24 8.48
CA ASP A 175 18.18 14.05 9.93
C ASP A 175 17.94 12.55 10.24
N PRO A 176 18.54 11.92 11.28
CA PRO A 176 18.29 10.51 11.60
C PRO A 176 16.84 10.21 12.00
N GLY A 177 16.12 11.22 12.50
CA GLY A 177 14.67 11.21 12.71
C GLY A 177 13.86 11.72 11.52
N SER A 178 14.48 11.91 10.35
CA SER A 178 13.83 12.30 9.09
C SER A 178 13.27 11.09 8.34
N PHE A 179 12.44 11.39 7.34
CA PHE A 179 11.76 10.38 6.53
C PHE A 179 12.74 9.42 5.86
N LEU A 180 13.94 9.87 5.48
CA LEU A 180 14.97 8.99 4.92
C LEU A 180 15.68 8.08 5.95
N GLY A 181 15.85 8.54 7.19
CA GLY A 181 16.38 7.70 8.26
C GLY A 181 15.43 6.55 8.58
N VAL A 182 14.13 6.86 8.65
CA VAL A 182 13.05 5.90 8.88
C VAL A 182 12.87 4.97 7.68
N ALA A 183 12.84 5.52 6.47
CA ALA A 183 12.89 4.79 5.21
C ALA A 183 13.99 3.72 5.16
N TYR A 184 15.23 4.09 5.51
CA TYR A 184 16.37 3.19 5.50
C TYR A 184 16.18 2.00 6.46
N PHE A 185 15.63 2.25 7.65
CA PHE A 185 15.36 1.21 8.65
C PHE A 185 14.13 0.36 8.33
N CYS A 186 13.05 0.97 7.82
CA CYS A 186 11.76 0.32 7.60
C CYS A 186 11.70 -0.46 6.28
N LEU A 187 12.48 -0.07 5.26
CA LEU A 187 12.46 -0.71 3.94
C LEU A 187 12.75 -2.23 3.99
N PRO A 188 13.79 -2.72 4.70
CA PRO A 188 14.01 -4.16 4.83
C PRO A 188 12.82 -4.90 5.45
N TRP A 189 12.22 -4.34 6.51
CA TRP A 189 11.05 -4.94 7.17
C TRP A 189 9.81 -4.92 6.29
N MET A 190 9.60 -3.84 5.53
CA MET A 190 8.52 -3.74 4.56
C MET A 190 8.65 -4.84 3.48
N ILE A 191 9.86 -5.05 2.95
CA ILE A 191 10.15 -6.10 1.95
C ILE A 191 9.85 -7.48 2.53
N ILE A 192 10.33 -7.78 3.74
CA ILE A 192 10.11 -9.07 4.39
C ILE A 192 8.61 -9.32 4.61
N ASN A 193 7.89 -8.35 5.17
CA ASN A 193 6.45 -8.46 5.42
C ASN A 193 5.65 -8.59 4.12
N ALA A 194 6.01 -7.83 3.08
CA ALA A 194 5.37 -7.92 1.77
C ALA A 194 5.56 -9.30 1.15
N TYR A 195 6.77 -9.86 1.25
CA TYR A 195 7.05 -11.22 0.77
C TYR A 195 6.18 -12.25 1.51
N PHE A 196 6.14 -12.18 2.85
CA PHE A 196 5.29 -13.08 3.64
C PHE A 196 3.81 -12.93 3.34
N GLY A 197 3.32 -11.70 3.14
CA GLY A 197 1.94 -11.41 2.75
C GLY A 197 1.58 -12.07 1.42
N GLY A 198 2.42 -11.86 0.40
CA GLY A 198 2.25 -12.51 -0.91
C GLY A 198 2.33 -14.04 -0.84
N TYR A 199 3.29 -14.60 -0.10
CA TYR A 199 3.42 -16.05 0.07
C TYR A 199 2.20 -16.66 0.80
N THR A 200 1.68 -15.94 1.81
CA THR A 200 0.48 -16.35 2.55
C THR A 200 -0.76 -16.36 1.65
N ALA A 201 -0.88 -15.39 0.73
CA ALA A 201 -1.97 -15.37 -0.25
C ALA A 201 -2.02 -16.67 -1.08
N GLN A 202 -0.86 -17.14 -1.57
CA GLN A 202 -0.75 -18.38 -2.32
C GLN A 202 -1.12 -19.61 -1.48
N SER A 203 -0.66 -19.64 -0.24
CA SER A 203 -0.93 -20.74 0.69
C SER A 203 -2.43 -20.87 0.98
N ILE A 204 -3.13 -19.74 1.18
CA ILE A 204 -4.58 -19.69 1.38
C ILE A 204 -5.32 -20.16 0.12
N SER A 205 -4.89 -19.73 -1.06
CA SER A 205 -5.51 -20.14 -2.32
C SER A 205 -5.40 -21.65 -2.54
N THR A 206 -4.22 -22.22 -2.28
CA THR A 206 -3.94 -23.65 -2.45
C THR A 206 -4.68 -24.53 -1.44
N SER A 207 -4.77 -24.10 -0.17
CA SER A 207 -5.49 -24.85 0.87
C SER A 207 -6.98 -24.97 0.56
N LYS A 208 -7.59 -23.95 -0.06
CA LYS A 208 -9.02 -23.97 -0.38
C LYS A 208 -9.35 -24.96 -1.50
N ASN A 209 -8.43 -25.20 -2.44
CA ASN A 209 -8.64 -26.18 -3.51
C ASN A 209 -8.56 -27.63 -3.00
N LYS A 210 -7.72 -27.91 -1.99
CA LYS A 210 -7.59 -29.25 -1.39
C LYS A 210 -8.78 -29.70 -0.55
N ASN A 211 -9.63 -28.78 -0.07
CA ASN A 211 -10.81 -29.11 0.75
C ASN A 211 -12.09 -29.33 -0.09
N ILE A 212 -11.98 -29.30 -1.42
CA ILE A 212 -13.09 -29.50 -2.36
C ILE A 212 -12.92 -30.83 -3.13
N GLU A 213 -11.78 -31.50 -2.97
CA GLU A 213 -11.50 -32.88 -3.43
C GLU A 213 -11.77 -33.88 -2.31
#